data_AF-A0A653DWB1-F1
#
_entry.id   AF-A0A653DWB1-F1
#
_cell.length_a   1.000
_cell.length_b   1.000
_cell.length_c   1.000
_cell.angle_alpha   90.00
_cell.angle_beta   90.00
_cell.angle_gamma   90.00
#
_symmetry.space_group_name_H-M   'P 1'
#
loop_
_entity.id
_entity.type
_entity.pdbx_description
1 polymer ?
#
loop_
_entity_poly.entity_id
_entity_poly.type
_entity_poly.pdbx_seq_one_letter_code
_entity_poly.pdbx_strand_id
1 'polypeptide(L)'
;MVYAGSSAGFVKSALLIFKSGCKTGDYHDDMNSTNYEQWLKDYLIPNLPPNSVIVSDNAPYQNIKVDPAPNSSSRKNTIFTMYVETRIIR
;
A
#
# COMPACT_ATOMS: atom_id res chain seq x y z
N MET A 1 6.02 8.00 10.12
CA MET A 1 6.93 6.91 10.53
C MET A 1 6.21 5.59 10.32
N VAL A 2 6.93 4.53 9.93
CA VAL A 2 6.40 3.15 9.88
C VAL A 2 7.45 2.19 10.41
N TYR A 3 7.00 1.17 11.16
CA TYR A 3 7.86 0.15 11.74
C TYR A 3 7.10 -1.16 11.93
N ALA A 4 7.81 -2.28 12.08
CA ALA A 4 7.25 -3.60 12.31
C ALA A 4 7.88 -4.24 13.55
N GLY A 5 7.07 -4.99 14.28
CA GLY A 5 7.50 -5.74 15.46
C GLY A 5 6.88 -7.12 15.53
N SER A 6 7.46 -7.95 16.39
CA SER A 6 7.04 -9.30 16.70
C SER A 6 7.06 -9.51 18.22
N SER A 7 6.77 -10.72 18.69
CA SER A 7 6.94 -11.09 20.10
C SER A 7 8.41 -10.97 20.59
N ALA A 8 9.38 -11.02 19.68
CA ALA A 8 10.81 -10.81 19.99
C ALA A 8 11.24 -9.33 19.97
N GLY A 9 10.29 -8.41 19.84
CA GLY A 9 10.54 -6.98 19.69
C GLY A 9 10.55 -6.54 18.23
N PHE A 10 11.14 -5.36 17.98
CA PHE A 10 11.13 -4.75 16.66
C PHE A 10 12.04 -5.46 15.65
N VAL A 11 11.61 -5.49 14.39
CA VAL A 11 12.42 -6.00 13.29
C VAL A 11 13.58 -5.04 13.05
N LYS A 12 14.81 -5.50 13.27
CA LYS A 12 16.00 -4.66 13.11
C LYS A 12 16.07 -4.07 11.70
N SER A 13 16.44 -2.80 11.58
CA SER A 13 16.58 -2.08 10.31
C SER A 13 15.28 -1.90 9.51
N ALA A 14 14.11 -2.18 10.09
CA ALA A 14 12.82 -1.97 9.43
C ALA A 14 12.18 -0.59 9.74
N LEU A 15 12.87 0.31 10.44
CA LEU A 15 12.31 1.62 10.79
C LEU A 15 12.47 2.58 9.61
N LEU A 16 11.35 3.15 9.13
CA LEU A 16 11.37 4.27 8.20
C LEU A 16 10.79 5.53 8.85
N ILE A 17 11.60 6.58 8.87
CA ILE A 17 11.22 7.94 9.26
C ILE A 17 11.21 8.81 8.02
N PHE A 18 10.11 9.51 7.79
CA PHE A 18 9.96 10.48 6.71
C PHE A 18 9.42 11.79 7.29
N LYS A 19 9.79 12.90 6.67
CA LYS A 19 9.34 14.24 7.08
C LYS A 19 7.92 14.43 6.58
N SER A 20 7.00 14.73 7.50
CA SER A 20 5.65 15.18 7.12
C SER A 20 5.73 16.61 6.59
N GLY A 21 5.05 16.89 5.48
CA GLY A 21 4.86 18.23 4.96
C GLY A 21 4.05 19.03 5.97
N CYS A 22 4.45 20.28 6.23
CA CYS A 22 3.81 21.18 7.19
C CYS A 22 2.39 21.62 6.76
N LYS A 23 1.48 20.68 6.47
CA LYS A 23 0.06 20.94 6.30
C LYS A 23 -0.58 20.80 7.68
N THR A 24 -1.29 21.83 8.10
CA THR A 24 -2.11 21.79 9.32
C THR A 24 -3.33 20.91 9.03
N GLY A 25 -3.25 19.62 9.33
CA GLY A 25 -4.26 18.62 8.99
C GLY A 25 -3.86 17.21 9.43
N ASP A 26 -4.72 16.23 9.15
CA ASP A 26 -4.53 14.83 9.51
C ASP A 26 -3.19 14.27 8.99
N TYR A 27 -2.38 13.66 9.88
CA TYR A 27 -1.06 13.09 9.57
C TYR A 27 -1.13 11.96 8.52
N HIS A 28 -2.33 11.43 8.28
CA HIS A 28 -2.59 10.42 7.26
C HIS A 28 -2.29 10.87 5.82
N ASP A 29 -2.15 12.17 5.53
CA ASP A 29 -1.82 12.67 4.19
C ASP A 29 -0.37 12.39 3.76
N ASP A 30 0.54 12.23 4.71
CA ASP A 30 1.98 12.06 4.44
C ASP A 30 2.39 10.60 4.24
N MET A 31 1.66 9.67 4.85
CA MET A 31 1.81 8.25 4.55
C MET A 31 0.96 7.91 3.31
N ASN A 32 1.64 7.63 2.21
CA ASN A 32 1.00 7.22 0.97
C ASN A 32 1.46 5.81 0.55
N SER A 33 0.80 5.29 -0.48
CA SER A 33 1.04 3.93 -0.95
C SER A 33 2.45 3.72 -1.49
N THR A 34 3.05 4.74 -2.10
CA THR A 34 4.45 4.70 -2.57
C THR A 34 5.42 4.55 -1.40
N ASN A 35 5.24 5.36 -0.34
CA ASN A 35 6.08 5.29 0.86
C ASN A 35 5.93 3.93 1.57
N TYR A 36 4.70 3.41 1.64
CA TYR A 36 4.43 2.10 2.23
C TYR A 36 5.05 0.97 1.41
N GLU A 37 4.91 0.98 0.08
CA GLU A 37 5.49 -0.01 -0.81
C GLU A 37 7.02 0.00 -0.74
N GLN A 38 7.64 1.18 -0.73
CA GLN A 38 9.08 1.34 -0.59
C GLN A 38 9.56 0.80 0.76
N TRP A 39 8.88 1.14 1.85
CA TRP A 39 9.18 0.59 3.17
C TRP A 39 9.11 -0.94 3.18
N LEU A 40 8.04 -1.51 2.61
CA LEU A 40 7.82 -2.94 2.58
C LEU A 40 8.96 -3.66 1.86
N LYS A 41 9.35 -3.16 0.68
CA LYS A 41 10.38 -3.76 -0.19
C LYS A 41 11.81 -3.55 0.31
N ASP A 42 12.13 -2.35 0.77
CA ASP A 42 13.53 -1.96 1.03
C ASP A 42 13.91 -2.15 2.51
N TYR A 43 12.94 -2.09 3.43
CA TYR A 43 13.20 -2.10 4.87
C TYR A 43 12.61 -3.32 5.57
N LEU A 44 11.35 -3.69 5.29
CA LEU A 44 10.72 -4.79 6.01
C LEU A 44 11.14 -6.16 5.49
N ILE A 45 10.80 -6.47 4.23
CA ILE A 45 10.99 -7.82 3.63
C ILE A 45 12.45 -8.31 3.74
N PRO A 46 13.49 -7.48 3.45
CA PRO A 46 14.88 -7.93 3.53
C PRO A 46 15.35 -8.25 4.95
N ASN A 47 14.67 -7.72 5.97
CA ASN A 47 15.05 -7.87 7.37
C ASN A 47 14.13 -8.86 8.13
N LEU A 48 13.17 -9.47 7.44
CA LEU A 48 12.31 -10.50 8.05
C LEU A 48 13.03 -11.85 8.13
N PRO A 49 12.86 -12.58 9.24
CA PRO A 49 13.22 -13.99 9.30
C PRO A 49 12.49 -14.80 8.22
N PRO A 50 13.09 -15.90 7.73
CA PRO A 50 12.40 -16.79 6.79
C PRO A 50 11.11 -17.35 7.42
N ASN A 51 10.10 -17.59 6.58
CA ASN A 51 8.78 -18.10 6.99
C ASN A 51 8.01 -17.17 7.96
N SER A 52 8.23 -15.86 7.87
CA SER A 52 7.46 -14.87 8.62
C SER A 52 6.05 -14.68 8.06
N VAL A 53 5.09 -14.41 8.95
CA VAL A 53 3.74 -13.94 8.59
C VAL A 53 3.64 -12.47 8.96
N ILE A 54 3.24 -11.63 7.99
CA ILE A 54 2.98 -10.22 8.22
C ILE A 54 1.49 -10.03 8.49
N VAL A 55 1.17 -9.43 9.63
CA VAL A 55 -0.19 -9.01 9.97
C VAL A 55 -0.20 -7.48 10.03
N SER A 56 -1.05 -6.87 9.23
CA SER A 56 -1.25 -5.42 9.15
C SER A 56 -2.72 -5.11 9.37
N ASP A 57 -3.01 -3.92 9.89
CA ASP A 57 -4.37 -3.36 9.85
C ASP A 57 -4.80 -3.12 8.40
N ASN A 58 -6.05 -2.71 8.18
CA ASN A 58 -6.52 -2.31 6.85
C ASN A 58 -6.46 -0.79 6.72
N ALA A 59 -5.42 -0.27 6.07
CA ALA A 59 -5.30 1.16 5.78
C ALA A 59 -5.41 1.47 4.27
N PRO A 60 -6.01 2.61 3.88
CA PRO A 60 -6.27 2.94 2.47
C PRO A 60 -5.03 2.94 1.56
N TYR A 61 -3.86 3.26 2.11
CA TYR A 61 -2.59 3.34 1.37
C TYR A 61 -1.89 1.98 1.20
N GLN A 62 -2.29 0.93 1.93
CA GLN A 62 -1.58 -0.36 1.90
C GLN A 62 -1.99 -1.22 0.69
N ASN A 63 -3.22 -1.04 0.22
CA ASN A 63 -3.81 -1.87 -0.82
C ASN A 63 -4.10 -1.03 -2.07
N ILE A 64 -3.17 -1.02 -3.04
CA ILE A 64 -3.43 -0.46 -4.37
C ILE A 64 -3.99 -1.56 -5.27
N LYS A 65 -5.20 -1.35 -5.79
CA LYS A 65 -5.72 -2.18 -6.88
C LYS A 65 -5.09 -1.71 -8.18
N VAL A 66 -4.30 -2.56 -8.82
CA VAL A 66 -3.64 -2.26 -10.11
C VAL A 66 -4.67 -2.19 -11.24
N ASP A 67 -5.71 -3.02 -11.18
CA ASP A 67 -6.82 -3.05 -12.16
C ASP A 67 -8.16 -3.08 -11.42
N PRO A 68 -8.63 -1.92 -10.91
CA PRO A 68 -9.91 -1.85 -10.23
C PRO A 68 -11.05 -1.93 -11.24
N ALA A 69 -12.02 -2.82 -10.97
CA ALA A 69 -13.27 -2.82 -11.69
C ALA A 69 -13.92 -1.42 -11.64
N PRO A 70 -14.53 -0.95 -12.74
CA PRO A 70 -15.28 0.28 -12.74
C PRO A 70 -16.38 0.24 -11.67
N ASN A 71 -16.65 1.39 -11.05
CA ASN A 71 -17.72 1.57 -10.08
C ASN A 71 -18.77 2.58 -10.61
N SER A 72 -19.81 2.86 -9.83
CA SER A 72 -20.90 3.76 -10.21
C SER A 72 -20.47 5.20 -10.52
N SER A 73 -19.27 5.62 -10.08
CA SER A 73 -18.67 6.93 -10.38
C SER A 73 -17.71 6.92 -11.59
N SER A 74 -17.45 5.75 -12.19
CA SER A 74 -16.53 5.62 -13.32
C SER A 74 -17.09 6.23 -14.60
N ARG A 75 -16.21 6.81 -15.42
CA ARG A 75 -16.59 7.40 -16.71
C ARG A 75 -17.01 6.30 -17.68
N LYS A 76 -18.00 6.59 -18.53
CA LYS A 76 -18.52 5.66 -19.56
C LYS A 76 -17.40 5.07 -20.44
N ASN A 77 -16.38 5.87 -20.78
CA ASN A 77 -15.26 5.40 -21.58
C ASN A 77 -14.39 4.37 -20.83
N THR A 78 -14.12 4.57 -19.54
CA THR A 78 -13.38 3.61 -18.71
C THR A 78 -14.13 2.28 -18.62
N ILE A 79 -15.45 2.34 -18.44
CA ILE A 79 -16.31 1.16 -18.43
C ILE A 79 -16.21 0.43 -19.79
N PHE A 80 -16.35 1.15 -20.90
CA PHE A 80 -16.26 0.58 -22.24
C PHE A 80 -14.89 -0.07 -22.53
N THR A 81 -13.79 0.62 -22.25
CA THR A 81 -12.43 0.09 -22.41
C THR A 81 -12.24 -1.21 -21.63
N MET A 82 -12.66 -1.24 -20.37
CA MET A 82 -12.56 -2.46 -19.55
C MET A 82 -13.33 -3.64 -20.16
N TYR A 83 -14.57 -3.42 -20.61
CA TYR A 83 -15.37 -4.48 -21.28
C TYR A 83 -14.74 -5.02 -22.57
N VAL A 84 -14.04 -4.17 -23.32
CA VAL A 84 -13.38 -4.56 -24.58
C VAL A 84 -12.06 -5.29 -24.33
N GLU A 85 -11.27 -4.87 -23.35
CA GLU A 85 -9.93 -5.41 -23.07
C GLU A 85 -9.96 -6.71 -22.24
N THR A 86 -10.91 -6.87 -21.32
CA THR A 86 -10.94 -7.99 -20.34
C THR A 86 -11.71 -9.25 -20.79
N ARG A 87 -12.11 -9.36 -22.07
CA ARG A 87 -12.71 -10.57 -22.67
C ARG A 87 -14.01 -11.09 -22.00
N ILE A 88 -15.11 -10.34 -22.10
CA ILE A 88 -16.47 -10.94 -22.10
C ILE A 88 -16.93 -11.26 -23.53
N ILE A 89 -16.23 -10.77 -24.56
CA ILE A 89 -16.49 -11.11 -25.97
C ILE A 89 -15.17 -11.58 -26.60
N ARG A 90 -14.89 -12.89 -26.51
CA ARG A 90 -14.03 -13.63 -27.43
C ARG A 90 -14.65 -15.00 -27.69
#